data_AF-X1BVP6-F1
#
_entry.id   AF-X1BVP6-F1
#
_cell.length_a   1.000
_cell.length_b   1.000
_cell.length_c   1.000
_cell.angle_alpha   90.00
_cell.angle_beta   90.00
_cell.angle_gamma   90.00
#
_symmetry.space_group_name_H-M   'P 1'
#
loop_
_entity.id
_entity.type
_entity.pdbx_description
1 polymer ?
#
loop_
_entity_poly.entity_id
_entity_poly.type
_entity_poly.pdbx_seq_one_letter_code
_entity_poly.pdbx_strand_id
1 'polypeptide(L)'
;IRRKIKFDFSGIYFPEEEEFISDVKRFSKAVTASAGFIGMKVGALGPRPAPFETCAINEVDLIEKFRVKVVPFTLLKLKADIENVKEEDIKEITSEIKKSYDCKLVNEKIISKIAKLEYVLKKYAGKENLSGFAIQCWTAMQEEIGVSPRQKSSYL
;
A
#
# COMPACT_ATOMS: atom_id res chain seq x y z
N ILE A 1 37.99 -8.08 -4.88
CA ILE A 1 37.01 -7.36 -4.01
C ILE A 1 37.15 -7.90 -2.58
N ARG A 2 37.74 -7.13 -1.65
CA ARG A 2 38.32 -7.65 -0.39
C ARG A 2 37.29 -7.97 0.72
N ARG A 3 36.03 -7.51 0.62
CA ARG A 3 34.99 -7.70 1.67
C ARG A 3 33.58 -8.07 1.17
N LYS A 4 33.34 -8.17 -0.14
CA LYS A 4 31.99 -8.40 -0.76
C LYS A 4 30.87 -7.47 -0.24
N ILE A 5 31.21 -6.30 0.30
CA ILE A 5 30.24 -5.27 0.69
C ILE A 5 29.89 -4.48 -0.57
N LYS A 6 28.59 -4.30 -0.85
CA LYS A 6 28.12 -3.42 -1.92
C LYS A 6 28.32 -1.98 -1.47
N PHE A 7 28.98 -1.16 -2.29
CA PHE A 7 29.18 0.26 -2.05
C PHE A 7 28.93 1.05 -3.33
N ASP A 8 28.51 2.29 -3.18
CA ASP A 8 28.43 3.26 -4.27
C ASP A 8 29.61 4.23 -4.13
N PHE A 9 30.33 4.50 -5.22
CA PHE A 9 31.44 5.44 -5.23
C PHE A 9 31.06 6.64 -6.09
N SER A 10 30.79 7.74 -5.41
CA SER A 10 30.34 8.99 -6.04
C SER A 10 31.49 9.87 -6.55
N GLY A 11 32.73 9.64 -6.12
CA GLY A 11 33.87 10.49 -6.47
C GLY A 11 34.65 10.94 -5.24
N ILE A 12 35.55 11.89 -5.44
CA ILE A 12 36.33 12.54 -4.38
C ILE A 12 35.88 14.00 -4.36
N TYR A 13 35.25 14.41 -3.25
CA TYR A 13 34.67 15.73 -3.06
C TYR A 13 35.09 16.31 -1.71
N PHE A 14 34.99 17.63 -1.57
CA PHE A 14 34.99 18.26 -0.25
C PHE A 14 33.58 18.21 0.37
N PRO A 15 33.44 18.10 1.71
CA PRO A 15 32.13 18.00 2.37
C PRO A 15 31.16 19.17 2.09
N GLU A 16 31.69 20.34 1.75
CA GLU A 16 30.94 21.57 1.51
C GLU A 16 30.42 21.67 0.07
N GLU A 17 30.87 20.80 -0.84
CA GLU A 17 30.46 20.83 -2.26
C GLU A 17 29.01 20.37 -2.43
N GLU A 18 28.26 21.06 -3.30
CA GLU A 18 26.86 20.73 -3.55
C GLU A 18 26.71 19.34 -4.17
N GLU A 19 27.66 18.92 -5.01
CA GLU A 19 27.71 17.59 -5.59
C GLU A 19 27.78 16.50 -4.51
N PHE A 20 28.62 16.68 -3.49
CA PHE A 20 28.73 15.74 -2.37
C PHE A 20 27.40 15.61 -1.62
N ILE A 21 26.78 16.74 -1.27
CA ILE A 21 25.49 16.75 -0.56
C ILE A 21 24.39 16.08 -1.40
N SER A 22 24.38 16.35 -2.70
CA SER A 22 23.43 15.74 -3.64
C SER A 22 23.57 14.22 -3.68
N ASP A 23 24.80 13.72 -3.78
CA ASP A 23 25.08 12.29 -3.84
C ASP A 23 24.77 11.55 -2.54
N VAL A 24 25.11 12.15 -1.40
CA VAL A 24 24.75 11.59 -0.09
C VAL A 24 23.23 11.51 0.06
N LYS A 25 22.48 12.55 -0.38
CA LYS A 25 21.01 12.53 -0.37
C LYS A 25 20.47 11.44 -1.30
N ARG A 26 21.03 11.26 -2.50
CA ARG A 26 20.64 10.20 -3.44
C ARG A 26 20.85 8.83 -2.82
N PHE A 27 22.03 8.58 -2.24
CA PHE A 27 22.36 7.32 -1.59
C PHE A 27 21.46 7.05 -0.39
N SER A 28 21.22 8.04 0.46
CA SER A 28 20.32 7.94 1.62
C SER A 28 18.89 7.57 1.24
N LYS A 29 18.35 8.15 0.15
CA LYS A 29 17.04 7.77 -0.39
C LYS A 29 17.00 6.31 -0.85
N ALA A 30 18.03 5.86 -1.56
CA ALA A 30 18.12 4.48 -2.02
C ALA A 30 18.20 3.48 -0.84
N VAL A 31 19.00 3.81 0.18
CA VAL A 31 19.09 3.01 1.41
C VAL A 31 17.73 2.94 2.11
N THR A 32 17.06 4.08 2.29
CA THR A 32 15.73 4.14 2.92
C THR A 32 14.70 3.29 2.16
N ALA A 33 14.66 3.39 0.83
CA ALA A 33 13.77 2.56 0.01
C ALA A 33 14.08 1.06 0.14
N SER A 34 15.36 0.69 0.12
CA SER A 34 15.78 -0.70 0.29
C SER A 34 15.45 -1.26 1.67
N ALA A 35 15.62 -0.44 2.71
CA ALA A 35 15.33 -0.80 4.09
C ALA A 35 13.82 -0.98 4.32
N GLY A 36 13.00 -0.15 3.69
CA GLY A 36 11.53 -0.28 3.75
C GLY A 36 10.99 -1.47 2.96
N PHE A 37 11.65 -1.86 1.87
CA PHE A 37 11.23 -3.00 1.05
C PHE A 37 11.59 -4.35 1.69
N ILE A 38 12.79 -4.47 2.24
CA ILE A 38 13.27 -5.74 2.81
C ILE A 38 12.49 -6.06 4.10
N GLY A 39 11.83 -7.22 4.14
CA GLY A 39 11.02 -7.63 5.28
C GLY A 39 9.60 -7.07 5.29
N MET A 40 9.16 -6.37 4.24
CA MET A 40 7.81 -5.81 4.18
C MET A 40 6.74 -6.91 4.20
N LYS A 41 5.56 -6.58 4.73
CA LYS A 41 4.38 -7.44 4.66
C LYS A 41 3.31 -6.76 3.81
N VAL A 42 2.85 -7.43 2.77
CA VAL A 42 1.85 -6.88 1.83
C VAL A 42 0.56 -7.68 1.95
N GLY A 43 -0.56 -7.00 2.18
CA GLY A 43 -1.88 -7.64 2.10
C GLY A 43 -2.34 -7.77 0.65
N ALA A 44 -2.63 -8.97 0.18
CA ALA A 44 -3.17 -9.19 -1.17
C ALA A 44 -4.68 -9.43 -1.10
N LEU A 45 -5.48 -8.50 -1.63
CA LEU A 45 -6.93 -8.55 -1.66
C LEU A 45 -7.43 -9.03 -3.02
N GLY A 46 -7.82 -10.29 -3.06
CA GLY A 46 -8.28 -10.97 -4.26
C GLY A 46 -7.14 -11.51 -5.15
N PRO A 47 -7.43 -12.48 -6.02
CA PRO A 47 -6.44 -13.05 -6.92
C PRO A 47 -6.08 -12.08 -8.05
N ARG A 48 -4.93 -12.32 -8.67
CA ARG A 48 -4.52 -11.69 -9.92
C ARG A 48 -5.59 -11.93 -11.01
N PRO A 49 -6.00 -10.92 -11.79
CA PRO A 49 -6.87 -11.17 -12.92
C PRO A 49 -6.14 -11.98 -14.00
N ALA A 50 -6.76 -13.06 -14.48
CA ALA A 50 -6.16 -14.06 -15.39
C ALA A 50 -5.34 -13.49 -16.57
N PRO A 51 -5.79 -12.46 -17.32
CA PRO A 51 -5.06 -11.99 -18.50
C PRO A 51 -3.75 -11.23 -18.19
N PHE A 52 -3.49 -10.82 -16.95
CA PHE A 52 -2.31 -9.98 -16.61
C PHE A 52 -1.13 -10.81 -16.11
N GLU A 53 -0.49 -11.58 -16.97
CA GLU A 53 0.63 -12.47 -16.56
C GLU A 53 1.77 -11.71 -15.88
N THR A 54 1.97 -10.44 -16.23
CA THR A 54 2.94 -9.53 -15.61
C THR A 54 2.69 -9.25 -14.12
N CYS A 55 1.49 -9.53 -13.62
CA CYS A 55 1.16 -9.40 -12.20
C CYS A 55 1.36 -10.71 -11.41
N ALA A 56 1.89 -11.76 -12.05
CA ALA A 56 2.22 -13.00 -11.36
C ALA A 56 3.39 -12.77 -10.39
N ILE A 57 3.31 -13.36 -9.21
CA ILE A 57 4.33 -13.25 -8.18
C ILE A 57 4.89 -14.64 -7.87
N ASN A 58 6.18 -14.69 -7.55
CA ASN A 58 6.79 -15.86 -6.92
C ASN A 58 7.01 -15.55 -5.44
N GLU A 59 6.09 -16.00 -4.59
CA GLU A 59 6.16 -15.75 -3.14
C GLU A 59 7.39 -16.39 -2.49
N VAL A 60 7.85 -17.54 -3.00
CA VAL A 60 9.05 -18.22 -2.48
C VAL A 60 10.28 -17.34 -2.69
N ASP A 61 10.46 -16.82 -3.91
CA ASP A 61 11.56 -15.91 -4.22
C ASP A 61 11.50 -14.62 -3.39
N LEU A 62 10.29 -14.07 -3.19
CA LEU A 62 10.07 -12.86 -2.38
C LEU A 62 10.48 -13.08 -0.91
N ILE A 63 10.14 -14.23 -0.34
CA ILE A 63 10.50 -14.60 1.03
C ILE A 63 12.00 -14.86 1.14
N GLU A 64 12.59 -15.65 0.25
CA GLU A 64 13.99 -16.05 0.35
C GLU A 64 14.96 -14.90 0.11
N LYS A 65 14.72 -14.10 -0.94
CA LYS A 65 15.65 -13.03 -1.36
C LYS A 65 15.43 -11.73 -0.59
N PHE A 66 14.18 -11.41 -0.27
CA PHE A 66 13.80 -10.09 0.23
C PHE A 66 13.06 -10.13 1.57
N ARG A 67 12.75 -11.31 2.09
CA ARG A 67 11.97 -11.51 3.34
C ARG A 67 10.57 -10.89 3.27
N VAL A 68 10.08 -10.65 2.06
CA VAL A 68 8.75 -10.07 1.83
C VAL A 68 7.71 -11.15 2.02
N LYS A 69 6.64 -10.85 2.76
CA LYS A 69 5.53 -11.77 2.99
C LYS A 69 4.26 -11.22 2.38
N VAL A 70 3.54 -12.06 1.64
CA VAL A 70 2.22 -11.74 1.11
C VAL A 70 1.16 -12.40 2.00
N VAL A 71 0.24 -11.59 2.52
CA VAL A 71 -0.86 -12.04 3.37
C VAL A 71 -2.13 -12.01 2.54
N PRO A 72 -2.69 -13.17 2.15
CA PRO A 72 -3.88 -13.21 1.32
C PRO A 72 -5.14 -12.86 2.12
N PHE A 73 -5.99 -12.01 1.55
CA PHE A 73 -7.31 -11.64 2.05
C PHE A 73 -8.35 -11.85 0.95
N THR A 74 -9.54 -12.31 1.32
CA THR A 74 -10.63 -12.53 0.37
C THR A 74 -11.55 -11.31 0.31
N LEU A 75 -12.08 -11.02 -0.88
CA LEU A 75 -13.07 -9.95 -1.05
C LEU A 75 -14.36 -10.23 -0.27
N LEU A 76 -14.74 -11.51 -0.12
CA LEU A 76 -15.90 -11.91 0.67
C LEU A 76 -15.75 -11.55 2.16
N LYS A 77 -14.57 -11.80 2.74
CA LYS A 77 -14.28 -11.41 4.13
C LYS A 77 -14.28 -9.89 4.27
N LEU A 78 -13.67 -9.18 3.32
CA LEU A 78 -13.67 -7.72 3.31
C LEU A 78 -15.10 -7.16 3.28
N LYS A 79 -15.98 -7.70 2.44
CA LYS A 79 -17.39 -7.30 2.34
C LYS A 79 -18.13 -7.53 3.67
N ALA A 80 -18.00 -8.72 4.24
CA ALA A 80 -18.62 -9.04 5.52
C ALA A 80 -18.12 -8.11 6.64
N ASP A 81 -16.81 -7.84 6.70
CA ASP A 81 -16.25 -6.96 7.72
C ASP A 81 -16.70 -5.51 7.53
N ILE A 82 -16.86 -5.02 6.28
CA ILE A 82 -17.44 -3.70 5.96
C ILE A 82 -18.89 -3.58 6.42
N GLU A 83 -19.72 -4.59 6.15
CA GLU A 83 -21.13 -4.59 6.54
C GLU A 83 -21.32 -4.57 8.07
N ASN A 84 -20.36 -5.10 8.83
CA ASN A 84 -20.35 -5.10 10.29
C ASN A 84 -19.80 -3.81 10.91
N VAL A 85 -19.25 -2.86 10.14
CA VAL A 85 -18.75 -1.59 10.67
C VAL A 85 -19.91 -0.68 11.05
N LYS A 86 -19.87 -0.15 12.28
CA LYS A 86 -20.83 0.82 12.79
C LYS A 86 -20.50 2.23 12.29
N GLU A 87 -21.55 3.03 12.11
CA GLU A 87 -21.43 4.41 11.62
C GLU A 87 -20.67 5.32 12.61
N GLU A 88 -20.62 4.94 13.87
CA GLU A 88 -19.87 5.65 14.91
C GLU A 88 -18.36 5.56 14.71
N ASP A 89 -17.85 4.41 14.25
CA ASP A 89 -16.41 4.14 14.07
C ASP A 89 -15.81 4.90 12.87
N ILE A 90 -16.67 5.36 11.95
CA ILE A 90 -16.26 6.02 10.70
C ILE A 90 -16.47 7.54 10.70
N LYS A 91 -16.95 8.13 11.79
CA LYS A 91 -17.27 9.58 11.85
C LYS A 91 -16.05 10.44 11.54
N GLU A 92 -14.92 10.12 12.14
CA GLU A 92 -13.66 10.85 11.95
C GLU A 92 -13.18 10.75 10.51
N ILE A 93 -13.14 9.52 9.96
CA ILE A 93 -12.75 9.23 8.58
C ILE A 93 -13.67 9.96 7.59
N THR A 94 -14.98 9.96 7.83
CA THR A 94 -15.96 10.62 6.97
C THR A 94 -15.77 12.14 6.96
N SER A 95 -15.49 12.73 8.12
CA SER A 95 -15.16 14.15 8.23
C SER A 95 -13.86 14.48 7.50
N GLU A 96 -12.83 13.64 7.61
CA GLU A 96 -11.58 13.81 6.90
C GLU A 96 -11.77 13.74 5.37
N ILE A 97 -12.53 12.76 4.88
CA ILE A 97 -12.88 12.64 3.45
C ILE A 97 -13.59 13.90 2.95
N LYS A 98 -14.60 14.40 3.69
CA LYS A 98 -15.36 15.60 3.31
C LYS A 98 -14.52 16.89 3.33
N LYS A 99 -13.45 16.94 4.13
CA LYS A 99 -12.49 18.06 4.15
C LYS A 99 -11.49 17.99 3.01
N SER A 100 -11.03 16.78 2.69
CA SER A 100 -9.95 16.55 1.71
C SER A 100 -10.45 16.48 0.27
N TYR A 101 -11.74 16.19 0.03
CA TYR A 101 -12.31 16.00 -1.31
C TYR A 101 -13.60 16.80 -1.51
N ASP A 102 -13.81 17.33 -2.72
CA ASP A 102 -15.11 17.91 -3.09
C ASP A 102 -16.15 16.81 -3.26
N CYS A 103 -17.02 16.67 -2.27
CA CYS A 103 -18.04 15.62 -2.20
C CYS A 103 -19.42 16.07 -2.70
N LYS A 104 -19.57 17.24 -3.32
CA LYS A 104 -20.89 17.82 -3.69
C LYS A 104 -21.75 16.93 -4.58
N LEU A 105 -21.13 16.13 -5.43
CA LEU A 105 -21.82 15.26 -6.40
C LEU A 105 -21.92 13.79 -5.94
N VAL A 106 -21.42 13.46 -4.75
CA VAL A 106 -21.32 12.08 -4.27
C VAL A 106 -22.40 11.84 -3.20
N ASN A 107 -23.15 10.74 -3.36
CA ASN A 107 -24.16 10.33 -2.38
C ASN A 107 -23.50 9.97 -1.03
N GLU A 108 -24.08 10.43 0.08
CA GLU A 108 -23.57 10.14 1.43
C GLU A 108 -23.44 8.63 1.71
N LYS A 109 -24.28 7.79 1.12
CA LYS A 109 -24.15 6.32 1.23
C LYS A 109 -22.84 5.79 0.65
N ILE A 110 -22.36 6.40 -0.44
CA ILE A 110 -21.08 6.03 -1.08
C ILE A 110 -19.92 6.49 -0.20
N ILE A 111 -20.01 7.70 0.38
CA ILE A 111 -19.01 8.23 1.30
C ILE A 111 -18.88 7.32 2.54
N SER A 112 -20.01 6.92 3.14
CA SER A 112 -20.01 5.96 4.26
C SER A 112 -19.35 4.64 3.86
N LYS A 113 -19.69 4.07 2.70
CA LYS A 113 -19.03 2.83 2.21
C LYS A 113 -17.52 2.97 2.05
N ILE A 114 -17.04 4.09 1.49
CA ILE A 114 -15.60 4.35 1.34
C ILE A 114 -14.93 4.49 2.72
N ALA A 115 -15.57 5.16 3.67
CA ALA A 115 -15.05 5.31 5.03
C ALA A 115 -14.99 3.96 5.76
N LYS A 116 -16.01 3.10 5.62
CA LYS A 116 -16.00 1.73 6.16
C LYS A 116 -14.89 0.88 5.55
N LEU A 117 -14.71 0.96 4.24
CA LEU A 117 -13.62 0.27 3.54
C LEU A 117 -12.25 0.69 4.11
N GLU A 118 -12.00 2.00 4.24
CA GLU A 118 -10.77 2.51 4.83
C GLU A 118 -10.57 2.04 6.27
N TYR A 119 -11.61 2.07 7.09
CA TYR A 119 -11.55 1.61 8.48
C TYR A 119 -11.12 0.14 8.57
N VAL A 120 -11.72 -0.74 7.75
CA VAL A 120 -11.38 -2.17 7.72
C VAL A 120 -9.94 -2.38 7.22
N LEU A 121 -9.52 -1.65 6.19
CA LEU A 121 -8.14 -1.75 5.68
C LEU A 121 -7.11 -1.28 6.73
N LYS A 122 -7.36 -0.17 7.43
CA LYS A 122 -6.51 0.30 8.53
C LYS A 122 -6.44 -0.74 9.66
N LYS A 123 -7.57 -1.38 9.99
CA LYS A 123 -7.62 -2.45 11.00
C LYS A 123 -6.80 -3.67 10.58
N TYR A 124 -6.89 -4.09 9.32
CA TYR A 124 -6.07 -5.18 8.79
C TYR A 124 -4.58 -4.83 8.77
N ALA A 125 -4.24 -3.60 8.37
CA ALA A 125 -2.87 -3.12 8.37
C ALA A 125 -2.25 -3.15 9.78
N GLY A 126 -2.97 -2.63 10.78
CA GLY A 126 -2.51 -2.65 12.16
C GLY A 126 -2.40 -4.06 12.75
N LYS A 127 -3.37 -4.94 12.45
CA LYS A 127 -3.39 -6.31 13.00
C LYS A 127 -2.22 -7.16 12.52
N GLU A 128 -1.94 -7.14 11.22
CA GLU A 128 -0.89 -7.99 10.62
C GLU A 128 0.46 -7.27 10.47
N ASN A 129 0.51 -5.99 10.85
CA ASN A 129 1.62 -5.05 10.65
C ASN A 129 2.01 -4.99 9.17
N LEU A 130 1.03 -4.66 8.32
CA LEU A 130 1.20 -4.57 6.87
C LEU A 130 1.81 -3.22 6.49
N SER A 131 2.74 -3.27 5.54
CA SER A 131 3.36 -2.11 4.91
C SER A 131 2.54 -1.55 3.75
N GLY A 132 1.52 -2.29 3.28
CA GLY A 132 0.64 -1.86 2.20
C GLY A 132 -0.29 -2.95 1.72
N PHE A 133 -1.15 -2.61 0.76
CA PHE A 133 -2.10 -3.55 0.14
C PHE A 133 -1.95 -3.59 -1.38
N ALA A 134 -2.02 -4.78 -1.94
CA ALA A 134 -2.27 -5.03 -3.35
C ALA A 134 -3.74 -5.42 -3.51
N ILE A 135 -4.52 -4.60 -4.20
CA ILE A 135 -5.97 -4.81 -4.35
C ILE A 135 -6.27 -5.13 -5.81
N GLN A 136 -7.07 -6.18 -6.04
CA GLN A 136 -7.53 -6.54 -7.36
C GLN A 136 -8.29 -5.37 -8.01
N CYS A 137 -7.80 -4.90 -9.16
CA CYS A 137 -8.30 -3.71 -9.85
C CYS A 137 -9.49 -3.97 -10.80
N TRP A 138 -9.99 -5.20 -10.87
CA TRP A 138 -11.03 -5.61 -11.82
C TRP A 138 -12.45 -5.43 -11.26
N THR A 139 -13.46 -5.65 -12.13
CA THR A 139 -14.89 -5.44 -11.84
C THR A 139 -15.36 -6.06 -10.53
N ALA A 140 -14.76 -7.16 -10.08
CA ALA A 140 -15.09 -7.86 -8.84
C ALA A 140 -15.19 -6.92 -7.62
N MET A 141 -14.29 -5.95 -7.46
CA MET A 141 -14.38 -5.03 -6.31
C MET A 141 -15.55 -4.03 -6.45
N GLN A 142 -15.81 -3.58 -7.67
CA GLN A 142 -16.94 -2.69 -7.95
C GLN A 142 -18.27 -3.45 -7.86
N GLU A 143 -18.33 -4.70 -8.31
CA GLU A 143 -19.51 -5.57 -8.25
C GLU A 143 -19.84 -5.96 -6.81
N GLU A 144 -18.83 -6.31 -6.01
CA GLU A 144 -19.04 -6.80 -4.63
C GLU A 144 -19.21 -5.69 -3.60
N ILE A 145 -18.46 -4.59 -3.73
CA ILE A 145 -18.39 -3.53 -2.71
C ILE A 145 -19.05 -2.23 -3.21
N GLY A 146 -19.16 -2.04 -4.53
CA GLY A 146 -19.71 -0.82 -5.13
C GLY A 146 -18.71 0.33 -5.20
N VAL A 147 -17.42 0.07 -5.00
CA VAL A 147 -16.34 1.08 -4.97
C VAL A 147 -15.19 0.61 -5.85
N SER A 148 -14.62 1.51 -6.66
CA SER A 148 -13.46 1.21 -7.50
C SER A 148 -12.15 1.46 -6.74
N PRO A 149 -11.17 0.53 -6.76
CA PRO A 149 -9.91 0.70 -6.03
C PRO A 149 -9.08 1.90 -6.50
N ARG A 150 -9.29 2.41 -7.73
CA ARG A 150 -8.57 3.58 -8.24
C ARG A 150 -8.89 4.89 -7.51
N GLN A 151 -9.97 4.95 -6.73
CA GLN A 151 -10.36 6.17 -6.01
C GLN A 151 -9.48 6.47 -4.78
N LYS A 152 -8.71 5.49 -4.28
CA LYS A 152 -8.04 5.58 -2.96
C LYS A 152 -6.52 5.38 -2.96
N SER A 153 -5.89 5.09 -4.11
CA SER A 153 -4.44 4.81 -4.19
C SER A 153 -3.53 6.00 -3.82
N SER A 154 -4.08 7.17 -3.49
CA SER A 154 -3.30 8.38 -3.25
C SER A 154 -2.74 8.53 -1.82
N TYR A 155 -3.14 7.72 -0.82
CA TYR A 155 -2.79 7.99 0.59
C TYR A 155 -2.61 6.76 1.51
N LEU A 156 -2.47 5.54 0.97
CA LEU A 156 -2.07 4.34 1.72
C LEU A 156 -0.60 4.03 1.44
#